data_AF-A0A7K2XHH3-F1
#
_entry.id   AF-A0A7K2XHH3-F1
#
_cell.length_a   1.000
_cell.length_b   1.000
_cell.length_c   1.000
_cell.angle_alpha   90.00
_cell.angle_beta   90.00
_cell.angle_gamma   90.00
#
_symmetry.space_group_name_H-M   'P 1'
#
loop_
_entity.id
_entity.type
_entity.pdbx_description
1 polymer ?
#
loop_
_entity_poly.entity_id
_entity_poly.type
_entity_poly.pdbx_seq_one_letter_code
_entity_poly.pdbx_strand_id
1 'polypeptide(L)'
;DLLVRAPLMPGEEPGGERLVVLEGERADAWWLAGPTPQLVITTAALRRLKGRQLDAVLAHEQGHARARHDWLLHCSAALAAGFPGIPVFTAFREEMHRLVELAADDVASRRFGRLTIALALVGLNEDRGVFGPGPAPGAGLPQRVNRLLTAAPRLTAGRRLRLTAAAALVPVVPVLVAFVPALRALG
;
A
#
# COMPACT_ATOMS: atom_id res chain seq x y z
N ASP A 1 21.50 14.54 -9.40
CA ASP A 1 21.91 14.59 -10.81
C ASP A 1 20.79 14.50 -11.84
N LEU A 2 19.95 13.46 -11.89
CA LEU A 2 18.92 13.36 -12.94
C LEU A 2 17.83 14.44 -12.85
N LEU A 3 17.36 14.80 -11.65
CA LEU A 3 16.36 15.89 -11.48
C LEU A 3 16.90 17.28 -11.87
N VAL A 4 18.22 17.47 -11.86
CA VAL A 4 18.87 18.74 -12.26
C VAL A 4 19.07 18.81 -13.78
N ARG A 5 18.99 17.66 -14.47
CA ARG A 5 19.22 17.53 -15.92
C ARG A 5 17.95 17.26 -16.72
N ALA A 6 16.81 17.10 -16.06
CA ALA A 6 15.53 16.92 -16.74
C ALA A 6 15.11 18.27 -17.37
N PRO A 7 14.89 18.32 -18.70
CA PRO A 7 14.38 19.54 -19.34
C PRO A 7 12.94 19.79 -18.88
N LEU A 8 12.62 21.05 -18.59
CA LEU A 8 11.25 21.49 -18.37
C LEU A 8 10.46 21.34 -19.68
N MET A 9 9.22 20.86 -19.58
CA MET A 9 8.30 20.85 -20.71
C MET A 9 7.87 22.28 -21.06
N PRO A 10 7.50 22.56 -22.33
CA PRO A 10 7.00 23.87 -22.71
C PRO A 10 5.77 24.27 -21.85
N GLY A 11 5.90 25.35 -21.06
CA GLY A 11 4.85 25.84 -20.15
C GLY A 11 4.91 25.27 -18.72
N GLU A 12 5.91 24.47 -18.39
CA GLU A 12 6.14 23.98 -17.03
C GLU A 12 6.84 25.05 -16.18
N GLU A 13 6.14 25.56 -15.17
CA GLU A 13 6.71 26.49 -14.20
C GLU A 13 7.50 25.70 -13.13
N PRO A 14 8.78 26.04 -12.88
CA PRO A 14 9.57 25.36 -11.86
C PRO A 14 9.07 25.75 -10.47
N GLY A 15 8.09 25.00 -9.95
CA GLY A 15 7.61 25.18 -8.58
C GLY A 15 6.26 24.54 -8.25
N GLY A 16 6.27 23.63 -7.28
CA GLY A 16 5.13 23.41 -6.38
C GLY A 16 4.04 22.43 -6.83
N GLU A 17 4.08 21.89 -8.05
CA GLU A 17 3.05 20.95 -8.46
C GLU A 17 3.25 19.57 -7.82
N ARG A 18 2.17 19.11 -7.17
CA ARG A 18 2.08 17.77 -6.57
C ARG A 18 1.85 16.67 -7.60
N LEU A 19 1.99 16.96 -8.90
CA LEU A 19 1.67 16.03 -9.99
C LEU A 19 2.79 16.03 -11.03
N VAL A 20 3.26 14.84 -11.40
CA VAL A 20 4.22 14.60 -12.47
C VAL A 20 3.58 13.60 -13.43
N VAL A 21 3.46 13.97 -14.71
CA VAL A 21 2.96 13.07 -15.75
C VAL A 21 4.13 12.43 -16.46
N LEU A 22 4.24 11.10 -16.35
CA LEU A 22 5.28 10.31 -17.01
C LEU A 22 4.74 9.69 -18.30
N GLU A 23 5.45 9.85 -19.41
CA GLU A 23 5.12 9.09 -20.60
C GLU A 23 5.42 7.60 -20.39
N GLY A 24 4.44 6.74 -20.65
CA GLY A 24 4.60 5.30 -20.50
C GLY A 24 3.41 4.52 -21.02
N GLU A 25 3.68 3.34 -21.57
CA GLU A 25 2.66 2.41 -22.07
C GLU A 25 1.96 1.63 -20.95
N ARG A 26 2.60 1.52 -19.78
CA ARG A 26 2.02 0.84 -18.61
C ARG A 26 1.28 1.85 -17.73
N ALA A 27 0.06 1.50 -17.33
CA ALA A 27 -0.74 2.31 -16.44
C ALA A 27 -0.21 2.21 -15.01
N ASP A 28 0.32 3.32 -14.49
CA ASP A 28 0.87 3.41 -13.14
C ASP A 28 0.62 4.77 -12.49
N ALA A 29 0.51 4.75 -11.16
CA ALA A 29 0.49 5.94 -10.33
C ALA A 29 1.15 5.63 -8.99
N TRP A 30 2.00 6.52 -8.48
CA TRP A 30 2.64 6.36 -7.18
C TRP A 30 3.07 7.70 -6.58
N TRP A 31 3.14 7.78 -5.25
CA TRP A 31 3.81 8.91 -4.59
C TRP A 31 5.33 8.76 -4.61
N LEU A 32 6.00 9.80 -5.10
CA LEU A 32 7.43 10.02 -4.95
C LEU A 32 7.69 10.77 -3.64
N ALA A 33 8.42 10.11 -2.74
CA ALA A 33 8.87 10.71 -1.48
C ALA A 33 9.98 11.75 -1.74
N GLY A 34 9.98 12.83 -0.95
CA GLY A 34 10.97 13.91 -1.03
C GLY A 34 10.59 15.11 -0.16
N PRO A 35 11.40 16.18 -0.16
CA PRO A 35 11.09 17.42 0.56
C PRO A 35 9.75 18.02 0.12
N THR A 36 9.46 17.90 -1.17
CA THR A 36 8.18 18.17 -1.80
C THR A 36 7.67 16.86 -2.38
N PRO A 37 6.82 16.11 -1.66
CA PRO A 37 6.33 14.85 -2.18
C PRO A 37 5.45 15.14 -3.42
N GLN A 38 5.54 14.29 -4.44
CA GLN A 38 4.84 14.45 -5.71
C GLN A 38 4.14 13.15 -6.08
N LEU A 39 2.97 13.25 -6.68
CA LEU A 39 2.32 12.12 -7.31
C LEU A 39 2.83 11.98 -8.74
N VAL A 40 3.37 10.83 -9.08
CA VAL A 40 3.69 10.47 -10.46
C VAL A 40 2.53 9.67 -11.03
N ILE A 41 2.10 9.98 -12.26
CA ILE A 41 1.08 9.23 -12.99
C ILE A 41 1.49 9.04 -14.45
N THR A 42 1.27 7.85 -15.01
CA THR A 42 1.63 7.61 -16.41
C THR A 42 0.54 8.06 -17.38
N THR A 43 0.93 8.39 -18.61
CA THR A 43 -0.03 8.73 -19.68
C THR A 43 -1.00 7.56 -19.96
N ALA A 44 -0.55 6.30 -19.90
CA ALA A 44 -1.44 5.15 -19.98
C ALA A 44 -2.46 5.07 -18.82
N ALA A 45 -2.08 5.44 -17.59
CA ALA A 45 -3.02 5.50 -16.47
C ALA A 45 -4.10 6.57 -16.70
N LEU A 46 -3.73 7.74 -17.20
CA LEU A 46 -4.67 8.80 -17.54
C LEU A 46 -5.64 8.40 -18.68
N ARG A 47 -5.18 7.62 -19.66
CA ARG A 47 -6.04 7.09 -20.73
C ARG A 47 -7.07 6.07 -20.21
N ARG A 48 -6.72 5.29 -19.19
CA ARG A 48 -7.56 4.20 -18.65
C ARG A 48 -8.50 4.65 -17.56
N LEU A 49 -8.01 5.44 -16.62
CA LEU A 49 -8.75 5.85 -15.44
C LEU A 49 -9.64 7.05 -15.76
N LYS A 50 -10.95 6.83 -15.80
CA LYS A 50 -11.92 7.88 -16.12
C LYS A 50 -12.48 8.52 -14.85
N GLY A 51 -12.42 9.86 -14.79
CA GLY A 51 -13.07 10.68 -13.77
C GLY A 51 -12.86 10.17 -12.35
N ARG A 52 -13.93 9.67 -11.72
CA ARG A 52 -13.91 9.19 -10.33
C ARG A 52 -12.93 8.03 -10.07
N GLN A 53 -12.54 7.26 -11.08
CA GLN A 53 -11.52 6.21 -10.94
C GLN A 53 -10.13 6.79 -10.71
N LEU A 54 -9.82 7.90 -11.38
CA LEU A 54 -8.57 8.61 -11.15
C LEU A 54 -8.54 9.15 -9.72
N ASP A 55 -9.57 9.89 -9.30
CA ASP A 55 -9.66 10.42 -7.93
C ASP A 55 -9.58 9.35 -6.84
N ALA A 56 -10.13 8.17 -7.14
CA ALA A 56 -10.03 6.97 -6.33
C ALA A 56 -8.56 6.52 -6.13
N VAL A 57 -7.80 6.42 -7.22
CA VAL A 57 -6.36 6.10 -7.17
C VAL A 57 -5.61 7.20 -6.43
N LEU A 58 -5.91 8.48 -6.67
CA LEU A 58 -5.28 9.58 -5.95
C LEU A 58 -5.46 9.46 -4.43
N ALA A 59 -6.65 9.07 -3.97
CA ALA A 59 -6.90 8.88 -2.54
C ALA A 59 -6.30 7.60 -1.98
N HIS A 60 -6.15 6.54 -2.79
CA HIS A 60 -5.40 5.34 -2.43
C HIS A 60 -3.93 5.70 -2.19
N GLU A 61 -3.31 6.36 -3.17
CA GLU A 61 -1.93 6.83 -3.14
C GLU A 61 -1.69 7.81 -1.97
N GLN A 62 -2.61 8.76 -1.75
CA GLN A 62 -2.53 9.66 -0.60
C GLN A 62 -2.71 8.91 0.74
N GLY A 63 -3.42 7.78 0.75
CA GLY A 63 -3.52 6.87 1.88
C GLY A 63 -2.16 6.30 2.28
N HIS A 64 -1.36 5.87 1.31
CA HIS A 64 0.02 5.43 1.55
C HIS A 64 0.87 6.55 2.16
N ALA A 65 0.86 7.73 1.54
CA ALA A 65 1.65 8.88 2.00
C ALA A 65 1.28 9.34 3.42
N ARG A 66 -0.03 9.40 3.75
CA ARG A 66 -0.48 9.84 5.08
C ARG A 66 -0.16 8.83 6.18
N ALA A 67 -0.23 7.55 5.86
CA ALA A 67 -0.08 6.51 6.86
C ALA A 67 1.40 6.21 7.19
N ARG A 68 2.35 6.85 6.49
CA ARG A 68 3.81 6.68 6.68
C ARG A 68 4.22 5.22 6.81
N HIS A 69 3.51 4.34 6.09
CA HIS A 69 3.71 2.91 6.16
C HIS A 69 5.11 2.51 5.69
N ASP A 70 5.84 3.41 5.02
CA ASP A 70 7.24 3.26 4.64
C ASP A 70 8.10 2.80 5.82
N TRP A 71 7.94 3.38 7.02
CA TRP A 71 8.74 2.94 8.17
C TRP A 71 8.45 1.49 8.56
N LEU A 72 7.17 1.09 8.56
CA LEU A 72 6.77 -0.29 8.87
C LEU A 72 7.28 -1.28 7.82
N LEU A 73 7.25 -0.90 6.54
CA LEU A 73 7.78 -1.69 5.44
C LEU A 73 9.31 -1.79 5.50
N HIS A 74 10.01 -0.70 5.83
CA HIS A 74 11.45 -0.72 6.03
C HIS A 74 11.85 -1.60 7.23
N CYS A 75 11.13 -1.52 8.36
CA CYS A 75 11.39 -2.37 9.51
C CYS A 75 11.16 -3.85 9.19
N SER A 76 10.05 -4.17 8.52
CA SER A 76 9.76 -5.57 8.15
C SER A 76 10.76 -6.10 7.11
N ALA A 77 11.18 -5.27 6.15
CA ALA A 77 12.23 -5.61 5.20
C ALA A 77 13.59 -5.81 5.87
N ALA A 78 13.96 -4.94 6.82
CA ALA A 78 15.20 -5.06 7.58
C ALA A 78 15.23 -6.34 8.43
N LEU A 79 14.11 -6.72 9.05
CA LEU A 79 13.99 -7.98 9.79
C LEU A 79 14.14 -9.20 8.85
N ALA A 80 13.46 -9.19 7.71
CA ALA A 80 13.56 -10.28 6.73
C ALA A 80 14.98 -10.41 6.15
N ALA A 81 15.64 -9.28 5.88
CA ALA A 81 17.00 -9.25 5.34
C ALA A 81 18.07 -9.59 6.38
N GLY A 82 17.91 -9.13 7.63
CA GLY A 82 18.84 -9.40 8.73
C GLY A 82 18.78 -10.83 9.25
N PHE A 83 17.65 -11.52 9.06
CA PHE A 83 17.41 -12.87 9.57
C PHE A 83 16.78 -13.79 8.52
N PRO A 84 17.46 -14.05 7.39
CA PRO A 84 16.89 -14.78 6.25
C PRO A 84 16.51 -16.24 6.57
N GLY A 85 17.11 -16.83 7.61
CA GLY A 85 16.81 -18.19 8.07
C GLY A 85 15.55 -18.30 8.95
N ILE A 86 14.85 -17.19 9.21
CA ILE A 86 13.67 -17.15 10.09
C ILE A 86 12.41 -16.86 9.23
N PRO A 87 11.62 -17.90 8.89
CA PRO A 87 10.49 -17.76 7.96
C PRO A 87 9.42 -16.75 8.40
N VAL A 88 9.24 -16.57 9.71
CA VAL A 88 8.25 -15.64 10.25
C VAL A 88 8.53 -14.19 9.84
N PHE A 89 9.79 -13.79 9.63
CA PHE A 89 10.09 -12.41 9.21
C PHE A 89 9.81 -12.16 7.72
N THR A 90 10.03 -13.16 6.87
CA THR A 90 9.61 -13.11 5.46
C THR A 90 8.09 -13.04 5.36
N ALA A 91 7.38 -13.89 6.10
CA ALA A 91 5.92 -13.87 6.16
C ALA A 91 5.38 -12.55 6.75
N PHE A 92 6.04 -12.01 7.77
CA PHE A 92 5.70 -10.72 8.35
C PHE A 92 5.84 -9.59 7.34
N ARG A 93 6.94 -9.54 6.57
CA ARG A 93 7.12 -8.55 5.50
C ARG A 93 6.01 -8.62 4.46
N GLU A 94 5.67 -9.82 3.99
CA GLU A 94 4.60 -10.04 3.00
C GLU A 94 3.22 -9.60 3.54
N GLU A 95 2.89 -9.97 4.78
CA GLU A 95 1.63 -9.58 5.39
C GLU A 95 1.58 -8.07 5.68
N MET A 96 2.68 -7.44 6.05
CA MET A 96 2.75 -5.98 6.21
C MET A 96 2.48 -5.26 4.88
N HIS A 97 3.10 -5.69 3.78
CA HIS A 97 2.77 -5.16 2.45
C HIS A 97 1.27 -5.33 2.13
N ARG A 98 0.72 -6.51 2.40
CA ARG A 98 -0.70 -6.79 2.17
C ARG A 98 -1.60 -5.87 2.99
N LEU A 99 -1.39 -5.75 4.30
CA LEU A 99 -2.20 -4.93 5.19
C LEU A 99 -2.16 -3.44 4.83
N VAL A 100 -1.01 -2.95 4.36
CA VAL A 100 -0.84 -1.57 3.87
C VAL A 100 -1.72 -1.31 2.65
N GLU A 101 -1.69 -2.18 1.65
CA GLU A 101 -2.59 -2.11 0.48
C GLU A 101 -4.06 -2.17 0.89
N LEU A 102 -4.39 -3.07 1.82
CA LEU A 102 -5.75 -3.25 2.32
C LEU A 102 -6.27 -1.99 3.04
N ALA A 103 -5.40 -1.29 3.76
CA ALA A 103 -5.72 -0.05 4.46
C ALA A 103 -5.89 1.13 3.50
N ALA A 104 -5.05 1.23 2.46
CA ALA A 104 -5.16 2.26 1.43
C ALA A 104 -6.48 2.12 0.63
N ASP A 105 -6.85 0.89 0.24
CA ASP A 105 -8.16 0.57 -0.35
C ASP A 105 -9.33 1.03 0.54
N ASP A 106 -9.21 0.84 1.86
CA ASP A 106 -10.24 1.21 2.82
C ASP A 106 -10.39 2.72 2.95
N VAL A 107 -9.28 3.46 2.91
CA VAL A 107 -9.29 4.93 2.88
C VAL A 107 -9.96 5.44 1.60
N ALA A 108 -9.56 4.91 0.45
CA ALA A 108 -10.09 5.33 -0.84
C ALA A 108 -11.58 4.96 -1.00
N SER A 109 -11.97 3.76 -0.56
CA SER A 109 -13.36 3.28 -0.65
C SER A 109 -14.32 4.04 0.27
N ARG A 110 -13.83 4.65 1.36
CA ARG A 110 -14.63 5.55 2.20
C ARG A 110 -15.05 6.81 1.47
N ARG A 111 -14.21 7.32 0.56
CA ARG A 111 -14.44 8.57 -0.16
C ARG A 111 -15.12 8.37 -1.51
N PHE A 112 -14.74 7.32 -2.25
CA PHE A 112 -15.18 7.12 -3.63
C PHE A 112 -16.08 5.91 -3.84
N GLY A 113 -16.23 5.04 -2.82
CA GLY A 113 -17.03 3.82 -2.90
C GLY A 113 -16.20 2.61 -3.35
N ARG A 114 -16.58 1.42 -2.88
CA ARG A 114 -15.84 0.16 -3.08
C ARG A 114 -15.74 -0.25 -4.55
N LEU A 115 -16.84 -0.13 -5.30
CA LEU A 115 -16.88 -0.48 -6.72
C LEU A 115 -15.95 0.41 -7.55
N THR A 116 -15.91 1.71 -7.27
CA THR A 116 -15.02 2.64 -7.99
C THR A 116 -13.55 2.32 -7.76
N ILE A 117 -13.15 1.97 -6.52
CA ILE A 117 -11.79 1.50 -6.24
C ILE A 117 -11.51 0.20 -6.98
N ALA A 118 -12.42 -0.77 -6.91
CA ALA A 118 -12.25 -2.06 -7.59
C ALA A 118 -12.02 -1.89 -9.10
N LEU A 119 -12.84 -1.07 -9.76
CA LEU A 119 -12.68 -0.77 -11.19
C LEU A 119 -11.37 -0.04 -11.50
N ALA A 120 -10.97 0.90 -10.65
CA ALA A 120 -9.72 1.63 -10.83
C ALA A 120 -8.49 0.70 -10.71
N LEU A 121 -8.50 -0.20 -9.72
CA LEU A 121 -7.47 -1.21 -9.54
C LEU A 121 -7.38 -2.19 -10.71
N VAL A 122 -8.52 -2.59 -11.28
CA VAL A 122 -8.56 -3.40 -12.51
C VAL A 122 -7.96 -2.61 -13.68
N GLY A 123 -8.38 -1.37 -13.89
CA GLY A 123 -7.89 -0.54 -15.01
C GLY A 123 -6.38 -0.29 -14.96
N LEU A 124 -5.80 -0.10 -13.77
CA LEU A 124 -4.34 0.03 -13.61
C LEU A 124 -3.56 -1.26 -13.90
N ASN A 125 -4.19 -2.43 -13.79
CA ASN A 125 -3.50 -3.72 -13.83
C ASN A 125 -3.95 -4.63 -14.97
N GLU A 126 -4.81 -4.13 -15.86
CA GLU A 126 -5.35 -4.89 -16.99
C GLU A 126 -4.24 -5.48 -17.88
N ASP A 127 -3.19 -4.71 -18.17
CA ASP A 127 -2.07 -5.15 -19.04
C ASP A 127 -1.07 -6.07 -18.37
N ARG A 128 -1.16 -6.22 -17.05
CA ARG A 128 -0.19 -6.98 -16.26
C ARG A 128 -0.54 -8.46 -16.17
N GLY A 129 -1.65 -8.88 -16.78
CA GLY A 129 -2.11 -10.27 -16.74
C GLY A 129 -2.45 -10.76 -15.33
N VAL A 130 -2.69 -9.84 -14.38
CA VAL A 130 -2.88 -10.18 -12.95
C VAL A 130 -4.13 -11.02 -12.70
N PHE A 131 -5.10 -10.95 -13.62
CA PHE A 131 -6.35 -11.71 -13.59
C PHE A 131 -6.34 -12.92 -14.54
N GLY A 132 -5.22 -13.25 -15.16
CA GLY A 132 -5.08 -14.40 -16.06
C GLY A 132 -4.76 -15.72 -15.33
N PRO A 133 -4.90 -16.88 -15.99
CA PRO A 133 -4.54 -18.18 -15.42
C PRO A 133 -3.00 -18.32 -15.33
N GLY A 134 -2.44 -18.17 -14.12
CA GLY A 134 -1.01 -18.36 -13.85
C GLY A 134 -0.55 -17.68 -12.54
N PRO A 135 0.69 -17.92 -12.07
CA PRO A 135 1.25 -17.18 -10.94
C PRO A 135 1.48 -15.72 -11.36
N ALA A 136 0.55 -14.85 -10.98
CA ALA A 136 0.57 -13.44 -11.33
C ALA A 136 1.56 -12.63 -10.46
N PRO A 137 2.33 -11.69 -11.06
CA PRO A 137 2.88 -10.56 -10.33
C PRO A 137 1.71 -9.80 -9.67
N GLY A 138 1.75 -9.60 -8.35
CA GLY A 138 0.64 -8.96 -7.63
C GLY A 138 -0.45 -9.91 -7.18
N ALA A 139 -0.08 -11.13 -6.75
CA ALA A 139 -0.93 -12.23 -6.27
C ALA A 139 -2.01 -11.88 -5.22
N GLY A 140 -2.03 -10.65 -4.69
CA GLY A 140 -3.07 -10.13 -3.78
C GLY A 140 -4.15 -9.28 -4.45
N LEU A 141 -3.99 -8.85 -5.71
CA LEU A 141 -4.91 -7.94 -6.39
C LEU A 141 -6.31 -8.56 -6.62
N PRO A 142 -6.45 -9.80 -7.12
CA PRO A 142 -7.77 -10.42 -7.27
C PRO A 142 -8.52 -10.52 -5.95
N GLN A 143 -7.83 -10.81 -4.84
CA GLN A 143 -8.39 -10.89 -3.50
C GLN A 143 -8.81 -9.52 -2.99
N ARG A 144 -8.05 -8.46 -3.28
CA ARG A 144 -8.43 -7.07 -2.96
C ARG A 144 -9.69 -6.64 -3.70
N VAL A 145 -9.76 -6.90 -5.01
CA VAL A 145 -10.95 -6.61 -5.83
C VAL A 145 -12.14 -7.41 -5.31
N ASN A 146 -11.99 -8.71 -5.11
CA ASN A 146 -13.04 -9.56 -4.56
C ASN A 146 -13.51 -9.05 -3.18
N ARG A 147 -12.57 -8.69 -2.29
CA ARG A 147 -12.89 -8.12 -0.97
C ARG A 147 -13.71 -6.84 -1.10
N LEU A 148 -13.40 -5.95 -2.04
CA LEU A 148 -14.16 -4.71 -2.26
C LEU A 148 -15.58 -4.99 -2.78
N LEU A 149 -15.73 -5.98 -3.67
CA LEU A 149 -17.01 -6.36 -4.27
C LEU A 149 -17.92 -7.16 -3.32
N THR A 150 -17.35 -7.99 -2.46
CA THR A 150 -18.07 -8.87 -1.51
C THR A 150 -18.10 -8.33 -0.07
N ALA A 151 -17.72 -7.06 0.10
CA ALA A 151 -17.34 -6.53 1.39
C ALA A 151 -18.46 -6.57 2.45
N ALA A 152 -18.18 -7.25 3.56
CA ALA A 152 -19.01 -7.26 4.75
C ALA A 152 -19.22 -5.85 5.35
N PRO A 153 -20.22 -5.68 6.24
CA PRO A 153 -20.41 -4.44 6.99
C PRO A 153 -19.16 -4.04 7.76
N ARG A 154 -18.89 -2.73 7.86
CA ARG A 154 -17.74 -2.22 8.61
C ARG A 154 -17.91 -2.51 10.11
N LEU A 155 -16.81 -2.79 10.79
CA LEU A 155 -16.80 -2.96 12.24
C LEU A 155 -17.20 -1.65 12.94
N THR A 156 -18.04 -1.77 13.95
CA THR A 156 -18.35 -0.65 14.86
C THR A 156 -17.08 -0.23 15.62
N ALA A 157 -17.03 1.03 16.07
CA ALA A 157 -15.86 1.56 16.77
C ALA A 157 -15.49 0.73 18.02
N GLY A 158 -16.50 0.29 18.80
CA GLY A 158 -16.29 -0.55 19.98
C GLY A 158 -15.75 -1.94 19.64
N ARG A 159 -16.26 -2.59 18.59
CA ARG A 159 -15.73 -3.90 18.15
C ARG A 159 -14.32 -3.79 17.62
N ARG A 160 -14.02 -2.71 16.90
CA ARG A 160 -12.65 -2.40 16.43
C ARG A 160 -11.70 -2.24 17.61
N LEU A 161 -12.04 -1.43 18.61
CA LEU A 161 -11.21 -1.22 19.80
C LEU A 161 -10.90 -2.54 20.53
N ARG A 162 -11.92 -3.38 20.76
CA ARG A 162 -11.74 -4.67 21.43
C ARG A 162 -10.82 -5.60 20.65
N LEU A 163 -10.98 -5.68 19.34
CA LEU A 163 -10.14 -6.52 18.48
C LEU A 163 -8.69 -6.01 18.44
N THR A 164 -8.50 -4.69 18.34
CA THR A 164 -7.16 -4.08 18.38
C THR A 164 -6.47 -4.36 19.72
N ALA A 165 -7.18 -4.22 20.84
CA ALA A 165 -6.63 -4.51 22.16
C ALA A 165 -6.26 -5.99 22.32
N ALA A 166 -7.13 -6.91 21.88
CA ALA A 166 -6.84 -8.34 21.91
C ALA A 166 -5.64 -8.72 21.03
N ALA A 167 -5.57 -8.15 19.81
CA ALA A 167 -4.45 -8.39 18.90
C ALA A 167 -3.12 -7.86 19.44
N ALA A 168 -3.12 -6.72 20.13
CA ALA A 168 -1.93 -6.13 20.73
C ALA A 168 -1.30 -6.99 21.85
N LEU A 169 -2.06 -7.93 22.42
CA LEU A 169 -1.56 -8.87 23.44
C LEU A 169 -0.84 -10.09 22.82
N VAL A 170 -1.08 -10.39 21.54
CA VAL A 170 -0.50 -11.57 20.88
C VAL A 170 1.03 -11.56 20.87
N PRO A 171 1.73 -10.45 20.56
CA PRO A 171 3.19 -10.40 20.59
C PRO A 171 3.79 -10.52 22.00
N VAL A 172 3.01 -10.25 23.05
CA VAL A 172 3.48 -10.34 24.44
C VAL A 172 3.79 -11.78 24.83
N VAL A 173 3.06 -12.75 24.27
CA VAL A 173 3.22 -14.18 24.59
C VAL A 173 4.63 -14.70 24.24
N PRO A 174 5.14 -14.58 23.00
CA PRO A 174 6.50 -15.04 22.68
C PRO A 174 7.59 -14.24 23.40
N VAL A 175 7.39 -12.94 23.68
CA VAL A 175 8.32 -12.14 24.48
C VAL A 175 8.39 -12.67 25.92
N LEU A 176 7.25 -12.95 26.56
CA LEU A 176 7.23 -13.55 27.89
C LEU A 176 7.90 -14.93 27.89
N VAL A 177 7.58 -15.80 26.92
CA VAL A 177 8.21 -17.13 26.84
C VAL A 177 9.73 -17.04 26.68
N ALA A 178 10.23 -16.12 25.86
CA ALA A 178 11.67 -15.94 25.63
C ALA A 178 12.41 -15.30 26.82
N PHE A 179 11.77 -14.36 27.54
CA PHE A 179 12.44 -13.57 28.58
C PHE A 179 12.14 -14.04 30.02
N VAL A 180 11.08 -14.81 30.27
CA VAL A 180 10.75 -15.35 31.61
C VAL A 180 11.88 -16.20 32.21
N PRO A 181 12.58 -17.08 31.46
CA PRO A 181 13.72 -17.83 32.01
C PRO A 181 14.87 -16.93 32.45
N ALA A 182 15.14 -15.86 31.69
CA ALA A 182 16.19 -14.88 32.00
C ALA A 182 15.83 -14.03 33.23
N LEU A 183 14.57 -13.64 33.37
CA LEU A 183 14.07 -12.89 34.53
C LEU A 183 14.05 -13.73 35.81
N ARG A 184 13.76 -15.03 35.70
CA ARG A 184 13.83 -15.97 36.84
C ARG A 184 15.26 -16.33 37.26
N ALA A 185 16.26 -16.07 36.43
CA ALA A 185 17.66 -16.26 36.78
C ALA A 185 18.29 -15.04 37.47
N LEU A 186 17.59 -13.89 37.46
CA LEU A 186 18.04 -12.62 38.05
C LEU A 186 17.39 -12.32 39.40
N GLY A 187 16.52 -13.19 39.92
CA GLY A 187 15.89 -13.10 41.24
C GLY A 187 15.91 -14.45 41.94
#